data_AF-A0AAU4MYQ1-F1
#
_entry.id   AF-A0AAU4MYQ1-F1
#
_cell.length_a   1.000
_cell.length_b   1.000
_cell.length_c   1.000
_cell.angle_alpha   90.00
_cell.angle_beta   90.00
_cell.angle_gamma   90.00
#
_symmetry.space_group_name_H-M   'P 1'
#
loop_
_entity.id
_entity.type
_entity.pdbx_description
1 polymer ?
#
loop_
_entity_poly.entity_id
_entity_poly.type
_entity_poly.pdbx_seq_one_letter_code
_entity_poly.pdbx_strand_id
1 'polypeptide(L)'
;MSDPGSSAERSLGQLVASATAEMSALVHDEIALAKAELRQDVKRGAVGGAAISVAGVFALFSLPVFSFAAAYGIHNWGLGLAWCFLIVGGAFLLLAGILALLAVTKFKKVKPPERSIASAKQTAAVLQSVKPHPRVSQDQISA
;
A
#
# COMPACT_ATOMS: atom_id res chain seq x y z
N MET A 1 -48.89 30.59 -35.91
CA MET A 1 -48.61 31.09 -34.56
C MET A 1 -47.14 30.78 -34.27
N SER A 2 -46.27 31.71 -34.59
CA SER A 2 -44.82 31.62 -34.37
C SER A 2 -44.51 32.02 -32.93
N ASP A 3 -43.74 31.20 -32.22
CA ASP A 3 -43.04 31.63 -31.02
C ASP A 3 -41.52 31.68 -31.35
N PRO A 4 -40.99 32.86 -31.73
CA PRO A 4 -39.57 33.05 -31.98
C PRO A 4 -38.93 33.56 -30.68
N GLY A 5 -38.25 32.71 -29.90
CA GLY A 5 -37.66 33.21 -28.66
C GLY A 5 -36.69 32.37 -27.82
N SER A 6 -36.45 31.08 -28.08
CA SER A 6 -35.65 30.27 -27.11
C SER A 6 -34.27 29.80 -27.59
N SER A 7 -33.77 30.27 -28.72
CA SER A 7 -32.50 29.79 -29.31
C SER A 7 -31.30 30.76 -29.20
N ALA A 8 -31.35 31.84 -28.43
CA ALA A 8 -30.24 32.78 -28.29
C ALA A 8 -29.65 32.78 -26.86
N GLU A 9 -28.36 32.39 -26.78
CA GLU A 9 -27.42 32.49 -25.66
C GLU A 9 -27.80 31.76 -24.35
N ARG A 10 -27.23 30.55 -24.14
CA ARG A 10 -26.89 30.18 -22.76
C ARG A 10 -26.08 31.32 -22.18
N SER A 11 -26.57 31.93 -21.11
CA SER A 11 -25.83 32.95 -20.36
C SER A 11 -24.42 32.43 -20.07
N LEU A 12 -23.40 33.30 -20.16
CA LEU A 12 -22.02 32.98 -19.74
C LEU A 12 -21.99 32.35 -18.34
N GLY A 13 -22.90 32.76 -17.45
CA GLY A 13 -23.05 32.16 -16.12
C GLY A 13 -23.51 30.70 -16.15
N GLN A 14 -24.40 30.32 -17.08
CA GLN A 14 -24.82 28.92 -17.25
C GLN A 14 -23.72 28.05 -17.88
N LEU A 15 -22.93 28.61 -18.81
CA LEU A 15 -21.79 27.89 -19.42
C LEU A 15 -20.66 27.64 -18.42
N VAL A 16 -20.33 28.64 -17.61
CA VAL A 16 -19.36 28.49 -16.52
C VAL A 16 -19.87 27.52 -15.46
N ALA A 17 -21.16 27.59 -15.10
CA ALA A 17 -21.76 26.65 -14.16
C ALA A 17 -21.74 25.21 -14.68
N SER A 18 -22.05 24.97 -15.96
CA SER A 18 -22.01 23.64 -16.56
C SER A 18 -20.59 23.09 -16.67
N ALA A 19 -19.62 23.91 -17.10
CA ALA A 19 -18.22 23.51 -17.18
C ALA A 19 -17.64 23.17 -15.79
N THR A 20 -18.03 23.95 -14.76
CA THR A 20 -17.64 23.67 -13.37
C THR A 20 -18.27 22.38 -12.86
N ALA A 21 -19.53 22.11 -13.20
CA ALA A 21 -20.21 20.87 -12.85
C ALA A 21 -19.57 19.64 -13.52
N GLU A 22 -19.20 19.73 -14.80
CA GLU A 22 -18.49 18.68 -15.53
C GLU A 22 -17.11 18.40 -14.94
N MET A 23 -16.34 19.44 -14.60
CA MET A 23 -15.06 19.27 -13.89
C MET A 23 -15.26 18.61 -12.52
N SER A 24 -16.32 18.97 -11.79
CA SER A 24 -16.64 18.35 -10.50
C SER A 24 -17.00 16.86 -10.65
N ALA A 25 -17.73 16.51 -11.71
CA ALA A 25 -18.06 15.13 -12.05
C ALA A 25 -16.80 14.32 -12.40
N LEU A 26 -15.90 14.86 -13.23
CA LEU A 26 -14.62 14.21 -13.57
C LEU A 26 -13.76 13.93 -12.34
N VAL A 27 -13.64 14.91 -11.44
CA VAL A 27 -12.88 14.71 -10.19
C VAL A 27 -13.53 13.61 -9.33
N HIS A 28 -14.86 13.57 -9.27
CA HIS A 28 -15.57 12.51 -8.56
C HIS A 28 -15.30 11.12 -9.15
N ASP A 29 -15.31 11.01 -10.48
CA ASP A 29 -15.07 9.76 -11.20
C ASP A 29 -13.62 9.29 -11.01
N GLU A 30 -12.64 10.19 -11.06
CA GLU A 30 -11.24 9.84 -10.82
C GLU A 30 -11.02 9.34 -9.38
N ILE A 31 -11.68 9.97 -8.41
CA ILE A 31 -11.66 9.50 -7.00
C ILE A 31 -12.35 8.13 -6.88
N ALA A 32 -13.48 7.93 -7.57
CA ALA A 32 -14.20 6.67 -7.56
C ALA A 32 -13.34 5.54 -8.17
N LEU A 33 -12.63 5.83 -9.25
CA LEU A 33 -11.70 4.91 -9.91
C LEU A 33 -10.51 4.59 -9.01
N ALA A 34 -9.82 5.60 -8.48
CA ALA A 34 -8.69 5.41 -7.56
C ALA A 34 -9.11 4.60 -6.33
N LYS A 35 -10.33 4.81 -5.82
CA LYS A 35 -10.90 4.01 -4.73
C LYS A 35 -11.18 2.57 -5.15
N ALA A 36 -11.62 2.33 -6.38
CA ALA A 36 -11.84 0.99 -6.91
C ALA A 36 -10.51 0.24 -7.06
N GLU A 37 -9.48 0.89 -7.63
CA GLU A 37 -8.14 0.34 -7.77
C GLU A 37 -7.51 0.04 -6.40
N LEU A 38 -7.59 0.99 -5.46
CA LEU A 38 -7.12 0.78 -4.10
C LEU A 38 -7.81 -0.40 -3.42
N ARG A 39 -9.14 -0.56 -3.59
CA ARG A 39 -9.87 -1.72 -3.06
C ARG A 39 -9.40 -3.03 -3.68
N GLN A 40 -9.12 -3.03 -4.98
CA GLN A 40 -8.62 -4.19 -5.70
C GLN A 40 -7.21 -4.56 -5.24
N ASP A 41 -6.33 -3.58 -5.04
CA ASP A 41 -4.98 -3.78 -4.52
C ASP A 41 -4.97 -4.26 -3.07
N VAL A 42 -5.81 -3.67 -2.21
CA VAL A 42 -6.01 -4.15 -0.84
C VAL A 42 -6.53 -5.59 -0.84
N LYS A 43 -7.49 -5.93 -1.69
CA LYS A 43 -8.01 -7.29 -1.80
C LYS A 43 -6.93 -8.27 -2.25
N ARG A 44 -6.16 -7.93 -3.28
CA ARG A 44 -5.04 -8.76 -3.78
C ARG A 44 -3.98 -8.94 -2.71
N GLY A 45 -3.58 -7.86 -2.06
CA GLY A 45 -2.63 -7.86 -0.95
C GLY A 45 -3.12 -8.68 0.24
N ALA A 46 -4.41 -8.57 0.60
CA ALA A 46 -5.01 -9.32 1.69
C ALA A 46 -5.06 -10.83 1.40
N VAL A 47 -5.49 -11.23 0.19
CA VAL A 47 -5.54 -12.65 -0.20
C VAL A 47 -4.13 -13.24 -0.27
N GLY A 48 -3.19 -12.53 -0.92
CA GLY A 48 -1.81 -12.97 -1.01
C GLY A 48 -1.14 -13.05 0.37
N GLY A 49 -1.35 -12.03 1.20
CA GLY A 49 -0.88 -11.98 2.58
C GLY A 49 -1.43 -13.14 3.42
N ALA A 50 -2.74 -13.38 3.37
CA ALA A 50 -3.38 -14.48 4.10
C ALA A 50 -2.85 -15.84 3.65
N ALA A 51 -2.71 -16.08 2.34
CA ALA A 51 -2.17 -17.33 1.82
C ALA A 51 -0.73 -17.58 2.30
N ILE A 52 0.13 -16.55 2.26
CA ILE A 52 1.51 -16.64 2.76
C ILE A 52 1.53 -16.87 4.28
N SER A 53 0.68 -16.18 5.04
CA SER A 53 0.59 -16.38 6.49
C SER A 53 0.18 -17.82 6.84
N VAL A 54 -0.85 -18.36 6.19
CA VAL A 54 -1.30 -19.74 6.39
C VAL A 54 -0.21 -20.73 6.00
N ALA A 55 0.43 -20.55 4.84
CA ALA A 55 1.55 -21.38 4.41
C ALA A 55 2.71 -21.33 5.41
N GLY A 56 3.02 -20.15 5.95
CA GLY A 56 4.05 -19.97 6.98
C GLY A 56 3.73 -20.71 8.28
N VAL A 57 2.47 -20.70 8.71
CA VAL A 57 2.00 -21.49 9.86
C VAL A 57 2.19 -22.99 9.61
N PHE A 58 1.74 -23.51 8.47
CA PHE A 58 1.93 -24.92 8.15
C PHE A 58 3.41 -25.31 8.03
N ALA A 59 4.24 -24.45 7.43
CA ALA A 59 5.68 -24.66 7.38
C ALA A 59 6.28 -24.75 8.79
N LEU A 60 5.92 -23.83 9.69
CA LEU A 60 6.37 -23.84 11.08
C LEU A 60 5.93 -25.12 11.82
N PHE A 61 4.67 -25.52 11.71
CA PHE A 61 4.15 -26.73 12.35
C PHE A 61 4.70 -28.03 11.74
N SER A 62 5.19 -28.01 10.50
CA SER A 62 5.86 -29.16 9.90
C SER A 62 7.29 -29.39 10.42
N LEU A 63 7.95 -28.35 10.95
CA LEU A 63 9.34 -28.46 11.42
C LEU A 63 9.55 -29.53 12.51
N PRO A 64 8.70 -29.66 13.55
CA PRO A 64 8.82 -30.75 14.51
C PRO A 64 8.67 -32.13 13.85
N VAL A 65 7.70 -32.30 12.94
CA VAL A 65 7.46 -33.57 12.24
C VAL A 65 8.69 -33.98 11.42
N PHE A 66 9.24 -33.06 10.63
CA PHE A 66 10.47 -33.31 9.86
C PHE A 66 11.69 -33.49 10.77
N SER A 67 11.74 -32.82 11.93
CA SER A 67 12.82 -33.02 12.90
C SER A 67 12.85 -34.45 13.42
N PHE A 68 11.68 -34.99 13.81
CA PHE A 68 11.56 -36.38 14.25
C PHE A 68 11.91 -37.33 13.11
N ALA A 69 11.36 -37.13 11.92
CA ALA A 69 11.64 -37.97 10.76
C ALA A 69 13.14 -38.02 10.43
N ALA A 70 13.82 -36.86 10.43
CA ALA A 70 15.26 -36.77 10.19
C ALA A 70 16.07 -37.43 11.31
N ALA A 71 15.72 -37.20 12.58
CA ALA A 71 16.42 -37.79 13.71
C ALA A 71 16.33 -39.32 13.71
N TYR A 72 15.13 -39.89 13.48
CA TYR A 72 14.95 -41.33 13.33
C TYR A 72 15.62 -41.88 12.07
N GLY A 73 15.64 -41.12 10.97
CA GLY A 73 16.36 -41.49 9.76
C GLY A 73 17.87 -41.64 9.99
N ILE A 74 18.49 -40.69 10.72
CA ILE A 74 19.91 -40.76 11.09
C ILE A 74 20.14 -41.88 12.12
N HIS A 75 19.21 -42.09 13.04
CA HIS A 75 19.30 -43.14 14.05
C HIS A 75 19.45 -44.54 13.44
N ASN A 76 18.83 -44.80 12.29
CA ASN A 76 18.96 -46.07 11.56
C ASN A 76 20.40 -46.39 11.13
N TRP A 77 21.32 -45.43 11.20
CA TRP A 77 22.75 -45.63 10.96
C TRP A 77 23.53 -46.06 12.23
N GLY A 78 22.84 -46.30 13.35
CA GLY A 78 23.42 -46.75 14.61
C GLY A 78 23.85 -45.62 15.57
N LEU A 79 23.59 -44.36 15.24
CA LEU A 79 23.88 -43.23 16.14
C LEU A 79 22.88 -43.17 17.30
N GLY A 80 23.32 -42.80 18.50
CA GLY A 80 22.42 -42.57 19.64
C GLY A 80 21.43 -41.42 19.38
N LEU A 81 20.18 -41.60 19.80
CA LEU A 81 19.07 -40.68 19.47
C LEU A 81 19.34 -39.22 19.88
N ALA A 82 20.00 -39.02 21.03
CA ALA A 82 20.40 -37.68 21.49
C ALA A 82 21.31 -36.94 20.50
N TRP A 83 22.29 -37.64 19.91
CA TRP A 83 23.19 -37.07 18.92
C TRP A 83 22.46 -36.77 17.59
N CYS A 84 21.50 -37.61 17.21
CA CYS A 84 20.67 -37.36 16.03
C CYS A 84 19.88 -36.05 16.16
N PHE A 85 19.20 -35.83 17.30
CA PHE A 85 18.49 -34.57 17.55
C PHE A 85 19.43 -33.36 17.62
N LEU A 86 20.62 -33.52 18.19
CA LEU A 86 21.61 -32.43 18.24
C LEU A 86 22.07 -32.03 16.83
N ILE A 87 22.33 -33.00 15.95
CA ILE A 87 22.73 -32.75 14.57
C ILE A 87 21.60 -32.06 13.79
N VAL A 88 20.37 -32.57 13.87
CA VAL A 88 19.21 -32.00 13.16
C VAL A 88 18.90 -30.58 13.67
N GLY A 89 18.87 -30.40 14.99
CA GLY A 89 18.67 -29.08 15.60
C GLY A 89 19.79 -28.10 15.24
N GLY A 90 21.05 -28.55 15.27
CA GLY A 90 22.20 -27.77 14.82
C GLY A 90 22.11 -27.35 13.36
N ALA A 91 21.66 -28.25 12.47
CA ALA A 91 21.44 -27.94 11.06
C ALA A 91 20.36 -26.87 10.86
N PHE A 92 19.27 -26.92 11.63
CA PHE A 92 18.24 -25.89 11.59
C PHE A 92 18.71 -24.54 12.13
N LEU A 93 19.50 -24.53 13.21
CA LEU A 93 20.12 -23.29 13.71
C LEU A 93 21.09 -22.68 12.70
N LEU A 94 21.88 -23.51 12.03
CA LEU A 94 22.79 -23.06 10.98
C LEU A 94 22.02 -22.46 9.78
N LEU A 95 20.97 -23.15 9.33
CA LEU A 95 20.12 -22.65 8.25
C LEU A 95 19.41 -21.35 8.65
N ALA A 96 18.86 -21.27 9.87
CA ALA A 96 18.23 -20.07 10.41
C ALA A 96 19.23 -18.90 10.48
N GLY A 97 20.47 -19.16 10.90
CA GLY A 97 21.54 -18.17 10.90
C GLY A 97 21.85 -17.62 9.51
N ILE A 98 21.98 -18.49 8.50
CA ILE A 98 22.20 -18.07 7.11
C ILE A 98 21.04 -17.22 6.60
N LEU A 99 19.80 -17.68 6.80
CA LEU A 99 18.61 -16.94 6.37
C LEU A 99 18.49 -15.58 7.07
N ALA A 100 18.78 -15.51 8.37
CA ALA A 100 18.80 -14.25 9.11
C ALA A 100 19.85 -13.28 8.57
N LEU A 101 21.07 -13.75 8.26
CA LEU A 101 22.11 -12.92 7.64
C LEU A 101 21.68 -12.42 6.25
N LEU A 102 21.08 -13.28 5.42
CA LEU A 102 20.55 -12.88 4.12
C LEU A 102 19.42 -11.85 4.27
N ALA A 103 18.50 -12.05 5.21
CA ALA A 103 17.43 -11.09 5.49
C ALA A 103 18.00 -9.72 5.91
N VAL A 104 18.92 -9.70 6.89
CA VAL A 104 19.55 -8.47 7.38
C VAL A 104 20.31 -7.75 6.26
N THR A 105 21.06 -8.46 5.42
CA THR A 105 21.79 -7.84 4.30
C THR A 105 20.86 -7.27 3.23
N LYS A 106 19.69 -7.87 3.01
CA LYS A 106 18.67 -7.36 2.09
C LYS A 106 17.95 -6.15 2.68
N PHE A 107 17.51 -6.21 3.94
CA PHE A 107 16.85 -5.09 4.61
C PHE A 107 17.75 -3.86 4.74
N LYS A 108 19.06 -4.04 5.02
CA LYS A 108 20.03 -2.94 5.05
C LYS A 108 20.17 -2.21 3.70
N LYS A 109 19.83 -2.86 2.58
CA LYS A 109 19.89 -2.27 1.24
C LYS A 109 18.61 -1.53 0.84
N VAL A 110 17.52 -1.71 1.60
CA VAL A 110 16.26 -0.99 1.37
C VAL A 110 16.42 0.43 1.90
N LYS A 111 16.67 1.38 0.99
CA LYS A 111 16.63 2.81 1.32
C LYS A 111 15.16 3.27 1.34
N PRO A 112 14.75 4.14 2.27
CA PRO A 112 13.44 4.77 2.21
C PRO A 112 13.27 5.50 0.86
N PRO A 113 12.03 5.62 0.33
CA PRO A 113 11.80 6.26 -0.95
C PRO A 113 11.99 7.79 -0.85
N GLU A 114 13.24 8.23 -0.88
CA GLU A 114 13.64 9.63 -0.66
C GLU A 114 12.95 10.60 -1.61
N ARG A 115 12.82 10.21 -2.89
CA ARG A 115 12.14 11.02 -3.91
C ARG A 115 10.67 11.24 -3.58
N SER A 116 9.94 10.18 -3.22
CA SER A 116 8.53 10.26 -2.84
C SER A 116 8.31 11.09 -1.57
N ILE A 117 9.20 10.93 -0.58
CA ILE A 117 9.16 11.71 0.66
C ILE A 117 9.46 13.19 0.38
N ALA A 118 10.45 13.49 -0.46
CA ALA A 118 10.80 14.85 -0.85
C ALA A 118 9.66 15.54 -1.62
N SER A 119 9.06 14.86 -2.60
CA SER A 119 7.91 15.38 -3.34
C SER A 119 6.72 15.65 -2.41
N ALA A 120 6.40 14.72 -1.51
CA ALA A 120 5.31 14.93 -0.54
C ALA A 120 5.56 16.14 0.38
N LYS A 121 6.80 16.32 0.84
CA LYS A 121 7.19 17.49 1.65
C LYS A 121 7.08 18.81 0.88
N GLN A 122 7.52 18.82 -0.38
CA GLN A 122 7.39 20.00 -1.24
C GLN A 122 5.93 20.37 -1.46
N THR A 123 5.07 19.39 -1.76
CA THR A 123 3.63 19.63 -1.93
C THR A 123 3.00 20.19 -0.65
N ALA A 124 3.34 19.63 0.51
CA ALA A 124 2.85 20.14 1.79
C ALA A 124 3.32 21.58 2.08
N ALA A 125 4.57 21.91 1.76
CA ALA A 125 5.11 23.26 1.96
C ALA A 125 4.42 24.31 1.08
N VAL A 126 4.08 23.96 -0.17
CA VAL A 126 3.33 24.85 -1.07
C VAL A 126 1.90 25.07 -0.58
N LEU A 127 1.24 24.04 -0.05
CA LEU A 127 -0.11 24.17 0.52
C LEU A 127 -0.15 25.03 1.78
N GLN A 128 0.91 25.00 2.60
CA GLN A 128 1.02 25.82 3.81
C GLN A 128 1.33 27.29 3.53
N SER A 129 2.00 27.61 2.42
CA SER A 129 2.34 28.99 2.06
C SER A 129 1.15 29.78 1.49
N VAL A 130 0.05 29.11 1.12
CA VAL A 130 -1.20 29.77 0.74
C VAL A 130 -1.95 30.20 2.00
N LYS A 131 -1.67 31.41 2.50
CA LYS A 131 -2.45 32.04 3.56
C LYS A 131 -3.86 32.37 3.03
N PRO A 132 -4.95 31.89 3.67
CA PRO A 132 -6.31 32.21 3.25
C PRO A 132 -6.49 33.73 3.19
N HIS A 133 -6.76 34.26 2.00
CA HIS A 133 -7.01 35.69 1.84
C HIS A 133 -8.29 36.06 2.61
N PRO A 134 -8.23 37.05 3.52
CA PRO A 134 -9.43 37.60 4.11
C PRO A 134 -10.27 38.20 2.98
N ARG A 135 -11.55 37.82 2.89
CA ARG A 135 -12.48 38.47 1.97
C ARG A 135 -12.53 39.95 2.37
N VAL A 136 -12.15 40.84 1.46
CA VAL A 136 -12.38 42.27 1.63
C VAL A 136 -13.90 42.46 1.66
N SER A 137 -14.46 42.80 2.82
CA SER A 137 -15.86 43.17 2.96
C SER A 137 -16.12 44.38 2.08
N GLN A 138 -17.08 44.25 1.15
CA GLN A 138 -17.41 45.27 0.15
C GLN A 138 -17.94 46.60 0.72
N ASP A 139 -18.01 46.75 2.04
CA ASP A 139 -18.50 47.96 2.73
C ASP A 139 -17.58 49.19 2.58
N GLN A 140 -16.39 49.05 1.97
CA GLN A 140 -15.41 50.12 1.79
C GLN A 140 -15.46 50.82 0.42
N ILE A 141 -16.37 50.45 -0.48
CA ILE A 141 -16.46 51.03 -1.85
C ILE A 141 -17.58 52.09 -1.97
N SER A 142 -18.36 52.32 -0.90
CA SER A 142 -19.57 53.15 -0.92
C SER A 142 -19.54 54.41 -0.03
N ALA A 143 -18.37 55.05 0.16
CA ALA A 143 -18.25 56.36 0.81
C ALA A 143 -17.47 57.33 -0.10
#